data_AF-A0A9X3IWG7-F1
#
_entry.id   AF-A0A9X3IWG7-F1
#
_cell.length_a   1.000
_cell.length_b   1.000
_cell.length_c   1.000
_cell.angle_alpha   90.00
_cell.angle_beta   90.00
_cell.angle_gamma   90.00
#
_symmetry.space_group_name_H-M   'P 1'
#
loop_
_entity.id
_entity.type
_entity.pdbx_description
1 polymer ?
#
loop_
_entity_poly.entity_id
_entity_poly.type
_entity_poly.pdbx_seq_one_letter_code
_entity_poly.pdbx_strand_id
1 'polypeptide(L)'
;MLSNELKQTINHAIADTQRRRHEYITLEHLLLALLDDASARKVLQACSADVDKMRGELEGFIEQNVERLPDEAEATVHQTIGVGRVLQRAILHVQGSGRTEVTGANLLIAIFAESEASPPTCCASTG
;
A
#
# COMPACT_ATOMS: atom_id res chain seq x y z
N MET A 1 -1.30 -14.14 -10.65
CA MET A 1 -1.81 -14.48 -9.30
C MET A 1 -0.95 -13.79 -8.25
N LEU A 2 -1.50 -13.41 -7.11
CA LEU A 2 -0.69 -12.90 -6.00
C LEU A 2 0.04 -14.07 -5.34
N SER A 3 1.32 -13.87 -5.01
CA SER A 3 2.08 -14.81 -4.18
C SER A 3 1.42 -14.99 -2.81
N ASN A 4 1.64 -16.13 -2.18
CA ASN A 4 1.09 -16.39 -0.84
C ASN A 4 1.63 -15.41 0.19
N GLU A 5 2.91 -15.04 0.09
CA GLU A 5 3.54 -14.02 0.91
C GLU A 5 2.84 -12.66 0.75
N LEU A 6 2.64 -12.19 -0.49
CA LEU A 6 1.95 -10.92 -0.72
C LEU A 6 0.50 -10.92 -0.19
N LYS A 7 -0.22 -12.04 -0.31
CA LYS A 7 -1.56 -12.16 0.28
C LYS A 7 -1.52 -12.03 1.80
N GLN A 8 -0.52 -12.62 2.46
CA GLN A 8 -0.32 -12.48 3.90
C GLN A 8 -0.01 -11.03 4.27
N THR A 9 0.86 -10.36 3.50
CA THR A 9 1.18 -8.93 3.67
C THR A 9 -0.08 -8.06 3.57
N ILE A 10 -0.92 -8.27 2.56
CA ILE A 10 -2.18 -7.51 2.39
C ILE A 10 -3.15 -7.78 3.54
N ASN A 11 -3.31 -9.05 3.94
CA ASN A 11 -4.18 -9.41 5.06
C ASN A 11 -3.68 -8.81 6.38
N HIS A 12 -2.36 -8.75 6.59
CA HIS A 12 -1.77 -8.08 7.74
C HIS A 12 -2.10 -6.59 7.74
N ALA A 13 -1.96 -5.91 6.60
CA ALA A 13 -2.30 -4.50 6.47
C ALA A 13 -3.78 -4.24 6.77
N ILE A 14 -4.69 -5.09 6.29
CA ILE A 14 -6.13 -5.00 6.58
C ILE A 14 -6.40 -5.21 8.07
N ALA A 15 -5.82 -6.24 8.68
CA ALA A 15 -5.98 -6.51 10.10
C ALA A 15 -5.44 -5.37 10.98
N ASP A 16 -4.30 -4.77 10.60
CA ASP A 16 -3.75 -3.61 11.30
C ASP A 16 -4.65 -2.37 11.16
N THR A 17 -5.18 -2.13 9.95
CA THR A 17 -6.15 -1.06 9.68
C THR A 17 -7.41 -1.24 10.56
N GLN A 18 -7.94 -2.47 10.66
CA GLN A 18 -9.06 -2.81 11.53
C GLN A 18 -8.73 -2.58 13.01
N ARG A 19 -7.56 -3.01 13.46
CA ARG A 19 -7.08 -2.84 14.84
C ARG A 19 -6.94 -1.38 15.22
N ARG A 20 -6.49 -0.54 14.29
CA ARG A 20 -6.42 0.93 14.46
C ARG A 20 -7.79 1.61 14.34
N ARG A 21 -8.84 0.86 14.00
CA ARG A 21 -10.21 1.35 13.73
C ARG A 21 -10.23 2.42 12.64
N HIS A 22 -9.41 2.25 11.61
CA HIS A 22 -9.46 3.08 10.42
C HIS A 22 -10.48 2.48 9.44
N GLU A 23 -11.38 3.31 8.91
CA GLU A 23 -12.39 2.86 7.93
C GLU A 23 -11.77 2.47 6.58
N TYR A 24 -10.64 3.10 6.23
CA TYR A 24 -10.00 2.94 4.93
C TYR A 24 -8.57 2.44 5.05
N ILE A 25 -8.24 1.40 4.28
CA ILE A 25 -6.85 1.01 4.03
C ILE A 25 -6.25 1.90 2.93
N THR A 26 -5.17 2.59 3.26
CA THR A 26 -4.45 3.53 2.39
C THR A 26 -3.17 2.91 1.83
N LEU A 27 -2.45 3.65 0.97
CA LEU A 27 -1.15 3.18 0.45
C LEU A 27 -0.09 3.14 1.53
N GLU A 28 -0.16 4.02 2.53
CA GLU A 28 0.76 4.07 3.66
C GLU A 28 0.61 2.82 4.54
N HIS A 29 -0.62 2.34 4.76
CA HIS A 29 -0.86 1.08 5.46
C HIS A 29 -0.25 -0.12 4.72
N LEU A 30 -0.42 -0.17 3.39
CA LEU A 30 0.20 -1.22 2.58
C LEU A 30 1.73 -1.12 2.58
N LEU A 31 2.27 0.09 2.46
CA LEU A 31 3.71 0.32 2.48
C LEU A 31 4.32 -0.09 3.82
N LEU A 32 3.64 0.24 4.94
CA LEU A 32 4.04 -0.18 6.28
C LEU A 32 4.11 -1.71 6.40
N ALA A 33 3.09 -2.43 5.92
CA ALA A 33 3.11 -3.89 5.91
C ALA A 33 4.19 -4.47 4.98
N LEU A 34 4.45 -3.82 3.84
CA LEU A 34 5.52 -4.22 2.90
C LEU A 34 6.93 -4.07 3.48
N LEU A 35 7.14 -3.29 4.54
CA LEU A 35 8.44 -3.24 5.21
C LEU A 35 8.86 -4.59 5.80
N ASP A 36 7.90 -5.48 6.06
CA ASP A 36 8.12 -6.83 6.61
C ASP A 36 7.99 -7.96 5.56
N ASP A 37 7.57 -7.63 4.33
CA ASP A 37 7.55 -8.57 3.21
C ASP A 37 8.97 -8.85 2.70
N ALA A 38 9.37 -10.11 2.60
CA ALA A 38 10.76 -10.46 2.30
C ALA A 38 11.17 -10.03 0.88
N SER A 39 10.24 -10.04 -0.08
CA SER A 39 10.53 -9.61 -1.44
C SER A 39 10.69 -8.09 -1.53
N ALA A 40 9.83 -7.33 -0.85
CA ALA A 40 9.93 -5.86 -0.77
C ALA A 40 11.17 -5.43 0.03
N ARG A 41 11.46 -6.08 1.17
CA ARG A 41 12.63 -5.80 2.00
C ARG A 41 13.95 -5.98 1.25
N LYS A 42 14.05 -6.98 0.37
CA LYS A 42 15.22 -7.14 -0.53
C LYS A 42 15.44 -5.92 -1.43
N VAL A 43 14.35 -5.36 -1.97
CA VAL A 43 14.42 -4.15 -2.81
C VAL A 43 14.86 -2.95 -1.98
N LEU A 44 14.24 -2.74 -0.81
CA LEU A 44 14.58 -1.64 0.10
C LEU A 44 16.05 -1.71 0.55
N GLN A 45 16.54 -2.90 0.91
CA GLN A 45 17.93 -3.13 1.28
C GLN A 45 18.90 -2.86 0.12
N ALA A 46 18.55 -3.30 -1.10
CA ALA A 46 19.36 -3.00 -2.28
C ALA A 46 19.44 -1.49 -2.58
N CYS A 47 18.42 -0.73 -2.19
CA CYS A 47 18.39 0.73 -2.26
C CYS A 47 19.03 1.43 -1.04
N SER A 48 19.60 0.68 -0.09
CA SER A 48 20.14 1.22 1.18
C SER A 48 19.13 2.05 1.98
N ALA A 49 17.84 1.68 1.90
CA ALA A 49 16.79 2.35 2.65
C ALA A 49 16.88 2.04 4.15
N ASP A 50 16.65 3.06 4.97
CA ASP A 50 16.53 2.93 6.42
C ASP A 50 15.09 2.51 6.78
N VAL A 51 14.89 1.20 6.89
CA VAL A 51 13.56 0.59 7.10
C VAL A 51 12.97 0.99 8.45
N ASP A 52 13.78 1.14 9.50
CA ASP A 52 13.30 1.51 10.83
C ASP A 52 12.85 2.96 10.87
N LYS A 53 13.61 3.85 10.22
CA LYS A 53 13.20 5.25 10.03
C LYS A 53 11.91 5.35 9.23
N MET A 54 11.82 4.65 8.08
CA MET A 54 10.60 4.63 7.26
C MET A 54 9.39 4.15 8.04
N ARG A 55 9.55 3.12 8.89
CA ARG A 55 8.47 2.61 9.74
C ARG A 55 7.94 3.69 10.66
N GLY A 56 8.83 4.38 11.39
CA GLY A 56 8.43 5.44 12.31
C GLY A 56 7.75 6.61 11.59
N GLU A 57 8.25 7.01 10.42
CA GLU A 57 7.64 8.05 9.59
C GLU A 57 6.23 7.65 9.10
N LEU A 58 6.05 6.40 8.64
CA LEU A 58 4.76 5.90 8.17
C LEU A 58 3.75 5.76 9.30
N GLU A 59 4.15 5.21 10.45
CA GLU A 59 3.28 5.09 11.62
C GLU A 59 2.82 6.47 12.10
N GLY A 60 3.76 7.42 12.22
CA GLY A 60 3.45 8.79 12.60
C GLY A 60 2.55 9.49 11.58
N PHE A 61 2.76 9.28 10.29
CA PHE A 61 1.90 9.82 9.24
C PHE A 61 0.48 9.26 9.34
N ILE A 62 0.35 7.94 9.48
CA ILE A 62 -0.96 7.27 9.58
C ILE A 62 -1.72 7.80 10.79
N GLU A 63 -1.08 7.89 11.97
CA GLU A 63 -1.72 8.37 13.19
C GLU A 63 -2.16 9.83 13.13
N GLN A 64 -1.47 10.66 12.35
CA GLN A 64 -1.79 12.09 12.22
C GLN A 64 -2.83 12.38 11.14
N ASN A 65 -2.91 11.55 10.10
CA ASN A 65 -3.66 11.86 8.87
C ASN A 65 -4.86 10.95 8.63
N VAL A 66 -5.00 9.84 9.36
CA VAL A 66 -6.10 8.91 9.19
C VAL A 66 -7.03 8.99 10.39
N GLU A 67 -8.29 9.34 10.13
CA GLU A 67 -9.29 9.46 11.18
C GLU A 67 -9.72 8.08 11.69
N ARG A 68 -9.76 7.96 13.01
CA ARG A 68 -10.23 6.76 13.70
C ARG A 68 -11.75 6.82 13.83
N LEU A 69 -12.41 5.71 13.53
CA LEU A 69 -13.84 5.54 13.75
C LEU A 69 -14.19 5.62 15.26
N PRO A 70 -15.31 6.28 15.61
CA PRO A 70 -15.88 6.23 16.96
C PRO A 70 -16.06 4.79 17.44
N ASP A 71 -16.02 4.56 18.75
CA ASP A 71 -16.03 3.20 19.31
C ASP A 71 -17.34 2.45 19.03
N GLU A 72 -18.44 3.19 18.82
CA GLU A 72 -19.79 2.68 18.53
C GLU A 72 -19.99 2.34 17.05
N ALA A 73 -19.11 2.81 16.15
CA ALA A 73 -19.19 2.55 14.72
C ALA A 73 -18.70 1.12 14.38
N GLU A 74 -19.24 0.55 13.31
CA GLU A 74 -18.77 -0.73 12.78
C GLU A 74 -17.40 -0.55 12.12
N ALA A 75 -16.41 -1.32 12.56
CA ALA A 75 -15.04 -1.25 12.05
C ALA A 75 -14.85 -2.11 10.79
N THR A 76 -15.59 -1.81 9.74
CA THR A 76 -15.41 -2.45 8.42
C THR A 76 -14.36 -1.68 7.62
N VAL A 77 -13.35 -2.40 7.12
CA VAL A 77 -12.27 -1.80 6.33
C VAL A 77 -12.60 -1.85 4.85
N HIS A 78 -12.53 -0.68 4.22
CA HIS A 78 -12.71 -0.47 2.80
C HIS A 78 -11.37 -0.09 2.15
N GLN A 79 -11.09 -0.61 0.96
CA GLN A 79 -9.91 -0.18 0.21
C GLN A 79 -10.15 1.17 -0.48
N THR A 80 -9.16 2.05 -0.43
CA THR A 80 -9.18 3.29 -1.22
C THR A 80 -9.03 3.01 -2.72
N ILE A 81 -9.44 3.97 -3.55
CA ILE A 81 -9.22 3.90 -5.00
C ILE A 81 -7.72 3.77 -5.32
N GLY A 82 -6.86 4.46 -4.56
CA GLY A 82 -5.40 4.38 -4.69
C GLY A 82 -4.87 2.96 -4.50
N VAL A 83 -5.31 2.27 -3.44
CA VAL A 83 -4.99 0.85 -3.20
C VAL A 83 -5.42 -0.02 -4.37
N GLY A 84 -6.66 0.14 -4.85
CA GLY A 84 -7.17 -0.61 -5.99
C GLY A 84 -6.34 -0.39 -7.27
N ARG A 85 -5.95 0.85 -7.58
CA ARG A 85 -5.11 1.18 -8.74
C ARG A 85 -3.72 0.58 -8.63
N VAL A 86 -3.09 0.66 -7.46
CA VAL A 86 -1.75 0.11 -7.21
C VAL A 86 -1.73 -1.40 -7.36
N LEU A 87 -2.71 -2.11 -6.78
CA LEU A 87 -2.87 -3.56 -6.95
C LEU A 87 -3.04 -3.93 -8.43
N GLN A 88 -3.93 -3.21 -9.13
CA GLN A 88 -4.16 -3.46 -10.55
C GLN A 88 -2.90 -3.21 -11.40
N ARG A 89 -2.17 -2.12 -11.13
CA ARG A 89 -0.91 -1.80 -11.84
C ARG A 89 0.15 -2.88 -11.62
N ALA A 90 0.31 -3.38 -10.39
CA ALA A 90 1.25 -4.47 -10.09
C ALA A 90 0.88 -5.75 -10.88
N ILE A 91 -0.41 -6.09 -10.95
CA ILE A 91 -0.91 -7.25 -11.71
C ILE A 91 -0.62 -7.08 -13.21
N LEU A 92 -0.98 -5.94 -13.79
CA LEU A 92 -0.79 -5.67 -15.22
C LEU A 92 0.69 -5.67 -15.61
N HIS A 93 1.56 -5.09 -14.77
CA HIS A 93 3.00 -5.09 -15.00
C HIS A 93 3.57 -6.51 -15.07
N VAL A 94 3.18 -7.37 -14.13
CA VAL A 94 3.62 -8.76 -14.09
C VAL A 94 3.09 -9.54 -15.29
N GLN A 95 1.81 -9.37 -15.65
CA GLN A 95 1.21 -10.03 -16.82
C GLN A 95 1.91 -9.61 -18.12
N GLY A 96 2.21 -8.33 -18.30
CA GLY A 96 2.93 -7.82 -19.47
C GLY A 96 4.36 -8.35 -19.60
N SER A 97 4.97 -8.80 -18.49
CA SER A 97 6.32 -9.38 -18.46
C SER A 97 6.37 -10.89 -18.73
N GLY A 98 5.23 -11.54 -18.97
CA GLY A 98 5.13 -13.00 -19.14
C GLY A 98 5.29 -13.80 -17.84
N ARG A 99 5.37 -13.11 -16.69
CA ARG A 99 5.41 -13.73 -15.36
C ARG A 99 3.99 -13.97 -14.85
N THR A 100 3.83 -14.97 -13.99
CA THR A 100 2.51 -15.40 -13.49
C THR A 100 2.25 -14.97 -12.05
N GLU A 101 3.28 -14.56 -11.31
CA GLU A 101 3.21 -14.30 -9.88
C GLU A 101 3.57 -12.84 -9.53
N VAL A 102 2.70 -12.19 -8.76
CA VAL A 102 2.90 -10.84 -8.21
C VAL A 102 3.43 -10.98 -6.78
N THR A 103 4.57 -10.34 -6.53
CA THR A 103 5.27 -10.34 -5.23
C THR A 103 5.16 -8.98 -4.56
N GLY A 104 5.52 -8.89 -3.27
CA GLY A 104 5.61 -7.61 -2.56
C GLY A 104 6.55 -6.61 -3.22
N ALA A 105 7.64 -7.06 -3.85
CA ALA A 105 8.51 -6.21 -4.67
C ALA A 105 7.75 -5.53 -5.83
N ASN A 106 6.84 -6.25 -6.50
CA ASN A 106 6.03 -5.67 -7.57
C ASN A 106 5.04 -4.63 -7.03
N LEU A 107 4.45 -4.92 -5.86
CA LEU A 107 3.52 -3.99 -5.21
C LEU A 107 4.23 -2.73 -4.72
N LEU A 108 5.41 -2.87 -4.12
CA LEU A 108 6.27 -1.77 -3.68
C LEU A 108 6.61 -0.83 -4.84
N ILE A 109 7.05 -1.38 -5.98
CA ILE A 109 7.34 -0.59 -7.19
C ILE A 109 6.08 0.15 -7.68
N ALA A 110 4.93 -0.52 -7.66
CA ALA A 110 3.67 0.09 -8.08
C ALA A 110 3.21 1.23 -7.16
N ILE A 111 3.49 1.16 -5.84
CA ILE A 111 3.22 2.25 -4.89
C ILE A 111 4.04 3.48 -5.26
N PHE A 112 5.36 3.35 -5.40
CA PHE A 112 6.23 4.48 -5.76
C PHE A 112 5.88 5.07 -7.14
N ALA A 113 5.48 4.23 -8.09
CA ALA A 113 5.03 4.69 -9.41
C ALA A 113 3.68 5.45 -9.36
N GLU A 114 2.86 5.26 -8.33
CA GLU A 114 1.62 6.02 -8.14
C GLU A 114 1.89 7.41 -7.55
N SER A 115 2.85 7.51 -6.62
CA SER A 115 3.28 8.79 -6.03
C SER A 115 3.89 9.74 -7.06
N GLU A 116 4.62 9.22 -8.05
CA GLU A 116 5.19 10.00 -9.16
C GLU A 116 4.15 10.42 -10.21
N ALA A 117 2.99 9.72 -10.27
CA ALA A 117 2.02 9.87 -11.36
C ALA A 117 0.98 10.98 -11.16
N SER A 118 1.08 11.79 -10.11
CA SER A 118 0.08 12.82 -9.80
C SER A 118 0.53 14.25 -10.16
N PRO A 119 0.25 14.76 -11.37
CA PRO A 119 -0.20 16.14 -11.48
C PRO A 119 -1.64 16.24 -10.93
N PRO A 120 -2.01 17.36 -10.29
CA PRO A 120 -3.33 17.52 -9.69
C PRO A 120 -4.42 17.47 -10.78
N THR A 121 -5.52 16.81 -10.45
CA THR A 121 -6.73 16.62 -11.26
C THR A 121 -7.53 17.92 -11.51
N CYS A 122 -6.86 19.07 -11.75
CA CYS A 122 -7.51 20.37 -11.92
C CYS A 122 -7.75 20.79 -13.38
N CYS A 123 -7.38 19.99 -14.39
CA CYS A 123 -7.56 20.35 -15.79
C CYS A 123 -8.32 19.29 -16.59
N ALA A 124 -9.51 18.90 -16.13
CA ALA A 124 -10.44 18.12 -16.95
C ALA A 124 -11.90 18.47 -16.66
N SER A 125 -12.21 19.75 -16.52
CA SER A 125 -13.57 20.27 -16.73
C SER A 125 -13.54 21.79 -16.89
N THR A 126 -14.42 22.27 -17.78
CA THR A 126 -14.77 23.67 -18.10
C THR A 126 -13.79 24.50 -18.93
N GLY A 127 -14.15 24.69 -20.21
CA GLY A 127 -13.52 25.60 -21.17
C GLY A 127 -13.70 25.15 -22.60
#